data_AF-A0A923HJY0-F1
#
_entry.id   AF-A0A923HJY0-F1
#
_cell.length_a   1.000
_cell.length_b   1.000
_cell.length_c   1.000
_cell.angle_alpha   90.00
_cell.angle_beta   90.00
_cell.angle_gamma   90.00
#
_symmetry.space_group_name_H-M   'P 1'
#
loop_
_entity.id
_entity.type
_entity.pdbx_description
1 polymer ?
#
loop_
_entity_poly.entity_id
_entity_poly.type
_entity_poly.pdbx_seq_one_letter_code
_entity_poly.pdbx_strand_id
1 'polypeptide(L)'
;MNRYPLWKYLLILIALVFGGLYTAPNFFGESPAVQISSAKSTVKIDNSLSDRVEQALQQAGLKDNGIFYDFNGLQGTVRARFADTDTQFKAKDVIEKALNTDPTDPTYTVAFNLLSNTPKWMQSLNALPMYLGLDLRGGVHFLMQVDTKAVLNKRIQGLQSSVRAILRDKEIHHAGISREGDVIGIKFRDAETRTAAKAALVTQLTDVNFVDVVGTEATEFNLQASLKPEALKAVVTEGVKQNISALSKRVNELGVAEPIIQQQGPDRIVVQLPGVQDVARAKEIIGRTATLEVRLLDDSVIGPVDTNTPVPFGAELFKSNRGEWLILNKDPVATGDYITGASASFDERQQPAVSVDMNGDGGRKMREATRNRIGKRMAIVLFEKGKGEVLIAPTINAELGSRFIITGMGTASASADLALLLRAGSLAAPMEIIEERTIGPQLGVENIKQGRNSTLYGFAAISIFMIVYYMLFGAFSVLALSVNLLLLVATLSLLQATLTLPGIAAIALALGMAIDANVLINERIREELRGGKSPQKAIEEGFGHAWATILDSNVTTFIVGLALLIFGSGPIKGFAVVHCLGILTSIFSSVFVSRGVVNLWYGRQKKLTSLSIGQIWKPTGDTVDTTDVTKQS
;
A
#
# COMPACT_ATOMS: atom_id res chain seq x y z
N MET A 1 -23.36 25.63 -40.26
CA MET A 1 -23.59 25.84 -38.80
C MET A 1 -22.66 24.89 -38.06
N ASN A 2 -21.69 25.41 -37.31
CA ASN A 2 -20.82 24.61 -36.45
C ASN A 2 -21.66 24.08 -35.26
N ARG A 3 -22.41 22.99 -35.49
CA ARG A 3 -23.25 22.35 -34.47
C ARG A 3 -22.41 21.36 -33.70
N TYR A 4 -22.09 21.71 -32.46
CA TYR A 4 -21.49 20.77 -31.53
C TYR A 4 -22.51 19.65 -31.22
N PRO A 5 -22.19 18.37 -31.47
CA PRO A 5 -23.14 17.27 -31.28
C PRO A 5 -23.66 17.18 -29.83
N LEU A 6 -24.93 16.83 -29.66
CA LEU A 6 -25.57 16.69 -28.35
C LEU A 6 -24.85 15.70 -27.43
N TRP A 7 -24.34 14.59 -27.98
CA TRP A 7 -23.59 13.61 -27.20
C TRP A 7 -22.33 14.19 -26.56
N LYS A 8 -21.69 15.19 -27.18
CA LYS A 8 -20.52 15.87 -26.59
C LYS A 8 -20.90 16.74 -25.41
N TYR A 9 -22.04 17.43 -25.47
CA TYR A 9 -22.56 18.18 -24.31
C TYR A 9 -22.96 17.26 -23.17
N LEU A 10 -23.58 16.12 -23.49
CA LEU A 10 -23.93 15.11 -22.49
C LEU A 10 -22.68 14.53 -21.82
N LEU A 11 -21.61 14.31 -22.59
CA LEU A 11 -20.31 13.89 -22.06
C LEU A 11 -19.71 14.94 -21.11
N ILE A 12 -19.73 16.23 -21.48
CA ILE A 12 -19.29 17.31 -20.60
C ILE A 12 -20.11 17.35 -19.30
N LEU A 13 -21.44 17.21 -19.39
CA LEU A 13 -22.32 17.20 -18.23
C LEU A 13 -22.01 16.02 -17.29
N ILE A 14 -21.83 14.82 -17.84
CA ILE A 14 -21.43 13.64 -17.06
C ILE A 14 -20.09 13.91 -16.37
N ALA A 15 -19.11 14.45 -17.08
CA ALA A 15 -17.80 14.76 -16.51
C ALA A 15 -17.89 15.79 -15.37
N LEU A 16 -18.76 16.79 -15.48
CA LEU A 16 -18.99 17.79 -14.41
C LEU A 16 -19.68 17.20 -13.19
N VAL A 17 -20.73 16.39 -13.38
CA VAL A 17 -21.42 15.70 -12.28
C VAL A 17 -20.47 14.75 -11.57
N PHE A 18 -19.73 13.96 -12.34
CA PHE A 18 -18.70 13.07 -11.84
C PHE A 18 -17.64 13.83 -11.06
N GLY A 19 -17.07 14.87 -11.66
CA GLY A 19 -16.03 15.66 -11.04
C GLY A 19 -16.50 16.35 -9.76
N GLY A 20 -17.73 16.88 -9.73
CA GLY A 20 -18.34 17.44 -8.53
C GLY A 20 -18.52 16.42 -7.41
N LEU A 21 -19.04 15.23 -7.75
CA LEU A 21 -19.29 14.16 -6.79
C LEU A 21 -18.00 13.65 -6.12
N TYR A 22 -16.95 13.40 -6.91
CA TYR A 22 -15.68 12.87 -6.40
C TYR A 22 -14.74 13.94 -5.85
N THR A 23 -14.98 15.22 -6.14
CA THR A 23 -14.22 16.32 -5.53
C THR A 23 -14.79 16.73 -4.17
N ALA A 24 -16.12 16.62 -3.99
CA ALA A 24 -16.82 17.00 -2.76
C ALA A 24 -16.26 16.43 -1.44
N PRO A 25 -15.83 15.15 -1.35
CA PRO A 25 -15.23 14.59 -0.13
C PRO A 25 -14.09 15.44 0.45
N ASN A 26 -13.28 16.04 -0.42
CA ASN A 26 -12.10 16.82 -0.04
C ASN A 26 -12.42 18.09 0.75
N PHE A 27 -13.66 18.58 0.71
CA PHE A 27 -14.09 19.77 1.45
C PHE A 27 -14.57 19.48 2.88
N PHE A 28 -14.83 18.22 3.23
CA PHE A 28 -15.29 17.87 4.59
C PHE A 28 -14.15 17.85 5.62
N GLY A 29 -12.91 17.68 5.18
CA GLY A 29 -11.73 17.66 6.05
C GLY A 29 -11.67 16.43 6.98
N GLU A 30 -10.80 16.52 7.98
CA GLU A 30 -10.55 15.46 8.97
C GLU A 30 -10.70 16.03 10.39
N SER A 31 -11.16 15.19 11.33
CA SER A 31 -11.24 15.50 12.75
C SER A 31 -10.23 14.68 13.55
N PRO A 32 -9.49 15.30 14.49
CA PRO A 32 -8.67 14.61 15.47
C PRO A 32 -9.48 13.57 16.24
N ALA A 33 -8.97 12.35 16.36
CA ALA A 33 -9.63 11.27 17.06
C ALA A 33 -8.64 10.42 17.87
N VAL A 34 -9.07 9.90 19.02
CA VAL A 34 -8.33 8.86 19.74
C VAL A 34 -8.95 7.53 19.40
N GLN A 35 -8.14 6.62 18.86
CA GLN A 35 -8.52 5.26 18.57
C GLN A 35 -8.04 4.34 19.67
N ILE A 36 -8.95 3.55 20.21
CA ILE A 36 -8.68 2.45 21.12
C ILE A 36 -8.84 1.15 20.34
N SER A 37 -7.74 0.40 20.23
CA SER A 37 -7.70 -0.98 19.73
C SER A 37 -7.15 -1.90 20.82
N SER A 38 -7.23 -3.22 20.62
CA SER A 38 -6.67 -4.16 21.58
C SER A 38 -5.15 -4.18 21.47
N ALA A 39 -4.42 -4.21 22.59
CA ALA A 39 -2.97 -4.43 22.57
C ALA A 39 -2.62 -5.93 22.51
N LYS A 40 -3.57 -6.79 22.86
CA LYS A 40 -3.42 -8.25 22.88
C LYS A 40 -4.45 -8.86 21.93
N SER A 41 -4.01 -9.71 21.02
CA SER A 41 -4.89 -10.43 20.07
C SER A 41 -5.98 -11.27 20.76
N THR A 42 -5.86 -11.47 22.08
CA THR A 42 -6.77 -12.23 22.95
C THR A 42 -7.84 -11.38 23.64
N VAL A 43 -7.72 -10.04 23.66
CA VAL A 43 -8.66 -9.15 24.36
C VAL A 43 -9.61 -8.51 23.35
N LYS A 44 -10.93 -8.65 23.57
CA LYS A 44 -11.96 -8.07 22.70
C LYS A 44 -12.41 -6.70 23.20
N ILE A 45 -12.79 -5.86 22.24
CA ILE A 45 -13.38 -4.56 22.51
C ILE A 45 -14.88 -4.67 22.26
N ASP A 46 -15.63 -4.58 23.36
CA ASP A 46 -17.08 -4.61 23.37
C ASP A 46 -17.65 -3.18 23.47
N ASN A 47 -18.94 -3.02 23.20
CA ASN A 47 -19.62 -1.73 23.28
C ASN A 47 -19.55 -1.11 24.69
N SER A 48 -19.39 -1.90 25.76
CA SER A 48 -19.17 -1.37 27.11
C SER A 48 -17.86 -0.58 27.26
N LEU A 49 -16.91 -0.73 26.33
CA LEU A 49 -15.70 0.08 26.31
C LEU A 49 -15.99 1.52 25.89
N SER A 50 -16.97 1.79 25.01
CA SER A 50 -17.33 3.18 24.68
C SER A 50 -17.83 3.92 25.91
N ASP A 51 -18.65 3.26 26.74
CA ASP A 51 -19.19 3.85 27.96
C ASP A 51 -18.09 4.14 28.98
N ARG A 52 -17.09 3.26 29.11
CA ARG A 52 -15.92 3.49 29.96
C ARG A 52 -15.07 4.66 29.48
N VAL A 53 -14.86 4.76 28.17
CA VAL A 53 -14.12 5.88 27.57
C VAL A 53 -14.89 7.19 27.77
N GLU A 54 -16.21 7.19 27.60
CA GLU A 54 -17.06 8.34 27.85
C GLU A 54 -16.99 8.80 29.32
N GLN A 55 -17.12 7.86 30.26
CA GLN A 55 -17.00 8.16 31.70
C GLN A 55 -15.62 8.74 32.06
N ALA A 56 -14.54 8.19 31.51
CA ALA A 56 -13.19 8.68 31.75
C ALA A 56 -13.00 10.11 31.22
N LEU A 57 -13.53 10.42 30.03
CA LEU A 57 -13.48 11.76 29.45
C LEU A 57 -14.32 12.77 30.23
N GLN A 58 -15.53 12.38 30.65
CA GLN A 58 -16.41 13.22 31.46
C GLN A 58 -15.79 13.56 32.83
N GLN A 59 -15.16 12.58 33.50
CA GLN A 59 -14.46 12.81 34.77
C GLN A 59 -13.29 13.79 34.63
N ALA A 60 -12.62 13.80 33.48
CA ALA A 60 -11.55 14.75 33.17
C ALA A 60 -12.04 16.11 32.64
N GLY A 61 -13.35 16.31 32.48
CA GLY A 61 -13.93 17.54 31.93
C GLY A 61 -13.62 17.78 30.45
N LEU A 62 -13.30 16.73 29.69
CA LEU A 62 -12.98 16.81 28.27
C LEU A 62 -14.24 16.56 27.44
N LYS A 63 -14.58 17.49 26.54
CA LYS A 63 -15.72 17.35 25.64
C LYS A 63 -15.32 16.60 24.36
N ASP A 64 -16.01 15.50 24.07
CA ASP A 64 -15.90 14.79 22.80
C ASP A 64 -16.96 15.28 21.79
N ASN A 65 -16.69 15.06 20.51
CA ASN A 65 -17.59 15.30 19.38
C ASN A 65 -18.27 14.00 18.89
N GLY A 66 -18.37 13.01 19.77
CA GLY A 66 -18.93 11.70 19.51
C GLY A 66 -17.90 10.58 19.65
N ILE A 67 -18.36 9.50 20.26
CA ILE A 67 -17.63 8.23 20.41
C ILE A 67 -18.32 7.21 19.50
N PHE A 68 -17.53 6.58 18.63
CA PHE A 68 -18.01 5.63 17.66
C PHE A 68 -17.37 4.28 17.94
N TYR A 69 -18.20 3.27 18.12
CA TYR A 69 -17.75 1.89 17.99
C TYR A 69 -17.76 1.52 16.50
N ASP A 70 -16.60 1.18 15.96
CA ASP A 70 -16.46 0.70 14.59
C ASP A 70 -15.97 -0.75 14.62
N PHE A 71 -16.69 -1.62 13.91
CA PHE A 71 -16.42 -3.05 13.85
C PHE A 71 -15.90 -3.40 12.45
N ASN A 72 -14.59 -3.32 12.27
CA ASN A 72 -13.95 -3.64 11.00
C ASN A 72 -13.56 -5.13 10.95
N GLY A 73 -14.59 -5.98 10.91
CA GLY A 73 -14.45 -7.43 10.74
C GLY A 73 -14.15 -8.22 12.02
N LEU A 74 -12.97 -8.05 12.63
CA LEU A 74 -12.45 -9.02 13.61
C LEU A 74 -12.14 -8.45 15.00
N GLN A 75 -11.73 -7.18 15.08
CA GLN A 75 -11.53 -6.47 16.32
C GLN A 75 -12.41 -5.21 16.32
N GLY A 76 -13.17 -5.02 17.39
CA GLY A 76 -13.85 -3.76 17.65
C GLY A 76 -12.81 -2.66 17.87
N THR A 77 -13.05 -1.47 17.34
CA THR A 77 -12.28 -0.28 17.69
C THR A 77 -13.23 0.78 18.20
N VAL A 78 -12.85 1.43 19.30
CA VAL A 78 -13.57 2.60 19.79
C VAL A 78 -12.82 3.83 19.30
N ARG A 79 -13.51 4.78 18.70
CA ARG A 79 -12.93 6.02 18.22
C ARG A 79 -13.67 7.22 18.81
N ALA A 80 -12.99 8.00 19.63
CA ALA A 80 -13.51 9.25 20.20
C ALA A 80 -13.03 10.43 19.36
N ARG A 81 -13.94 11.28 18.86
CA ARG A 81 -13.59 12.49 18.08
C ARG A 81 -13.44 13.70 18.99
N PHE A 82 -12.53 14.60 18.62
CA PHE A 82 -12.27 15.84 19.34
C PHE A 82 -12.28 17.04 18.40
N ALA A 83 -12.46 18.24 18.95
CA ALA A 83 -12.49 19.48 18.18
C ALA A 83 -11.10 19.90 17.69
N ASP A 84 -10.07 19.66 18.50
CA ASP A 84 -8.69 20.07 18.25
C ASP A 84 -7.68 19.03 18.75
N THR A 85 -6.44 19.18 18.28
CA THR A 85 -5.34 18.26 18.59
C THR A 85 -4.91 18.37 20.06
N ASP A 86 -5.02 19.54 20.70
CA ASP A 86 -4.63 19.72 22.11
C ASP A 86 -5.54 18.93 23.06
N THR A 87 -6.84 18.95 22.77
CA THR A 87 -7.86 18.16 23.48
C THR A 87 -7.66 16.67 23.21
N GLN A 88 -7.29 16.31 21.98
CA GLN A 88 -6.93 14.93 21.61
C GLN A 88 -5.72 14.42 22.42
N PHE A 89 -4.66 15.20 22.56
CA PHE A 89 -3.47 14.85 23.36
C PHE A 89 -3.85 14.58 24.82
N LYS A 90 -4.60 15.49 25.44
CA LYS A 90 -5.06 15.32 26.83
C LYS A 90 -5.98 14.11 26.98
N ALA A 91 -6.88 13.90 26.02
CA ALA A 91 -7.80 12.77 26.01
C ALA A 91 -7.07 11.43 25.95
N LYS A 92 -6.01 11.31 25.14
CA LYS A 92 -5.19 10.09 25.08
C LYS A 92 -4.64 9.74 26.46
N ASP A 93 -3.99 10.69 27.14
CA ASP A 93 -3.37 10.44 28.45
C ASP A 93 -4.38 10.00 29.50
N VAL A 94 -5.59 10.59 29.48
CA VAL A 94 -6.69 10.23 30.39
C VAL A 94 -7.19 8.82 30.08
N ILE A 95 -7.45 8.52 28.81
CA ILE A 95 -7.96 7.21 28.38
C ILE A 95 -6.93 6.12 28.66
N GLU A 96 -5.64 6.38 28.39
CA GLU A 96 -4.56 5.42 28.61
C GLU A 96 -4.40 5.09 30.10
N LYS A 97 -4.42 6.10 31.00
CA LYS A 97 -4.40 5.87 32.46
C LYS A 97 -5.64 5.13 32.96
N ALA A 98 -6.81 5.39 32.38
CA ALA A 98 -8.05 4.75 32.79
C ALA A 98 -8.13 3.27 32.35
N LEU A 99 -7.59 2.95 31.16
CA LEU A 99 -7.72 1.62 30.55
C LEU A 99 -6.53 0.70 30.84
N ASN A 100 -5.32 1.23 31.01
CA ASN A 100 -4.11 0.44 31.28
C ASN A 100 -3.60 0.69 32.71
N THR A 101 -4.08 -0.14 33.65
CA THR A 101 -3.72 -0.04 35.07
C THR A 101 -2.27 -0.44 35.36
N ASP A 102 -1.68 -1.32 34.53
CA ASP A 102 -0.26 -1.70 34.58
C ASP A 102 0.48 -1.14 33.34
N PRO A 103 1.46 -0.23 33.51
CA PRO A 103 2.25 0.32 32.40
C PRO A 103 3.16 -0.70 31.71
N THR A 104 3.49 -1.81 32.37
CA THR A 104 4.44 -2.81 31.87
C THR A 104 3.77 -3.93 31.06
N ASP A 105 2.45 -4.06 31.15
CA ASP A 105 1.64 -5.03 30.39
C ASP A 105 0.30 -4.40 29.93
N PRO A 106 0.34 -3.44 28.98
CA PRO A 106 -0.87 -2.73 28.54
C PRO A 106 -1.86 -3.68 27.87
N THR A 107 -3.13 -3.56 28.27
CA THR A 107 -4.23 -4.39 27.74
C THR A 107 -4.83 -3.76 26.48
N TYR A 108 -4.88 -2.43 26.41
CA TYR A 108 -5.43 -1.66 25.30
C TYR A 108 -4.39 -0.79 24.63
N THR A 109 -4.51 -0.67 23.31
CA THR A 109 -3.75 0.24 22.47
C THR A 109 -4.53 1.54 22.31
N VAL A 110 -4.05 2.62 22.91
CA VAL A 110 -4.61 3.96 22.72
C VAL A 110 -3.69 4.73 21.77
N ALA A 111 -4.20 5.11 20.59
CA ALA A 111 -3.44 5.74 19.52
C ALA A 111 -4.15 6.99 19.00
N PHE A 112 -3.35 7.94 18.51
CA PHE A 112 -3.86 9.08 17.76
C PHE A 112 -4.31 8.66 16.37
N ASN A 113 -5.43 9.20 15.90
CA ASN A 113 -5.94 8.99 14.56
C ASN A 113 -6.58 10.28 14.03
N LEU A 114 -6.77 10.35 12.71
CA LEU A 114 -7.51 11.40 12.01
C LEU A 114 -8.64 10.74 11.23
N LEU A 115 -9.88 11.15 11.50
CA LEU A 115 -11.06 10.58 10.86
C LEU A 115 -11.62 11.55 9.83
N SER A 116 -11.89 11.04 8.62
CA SER A 116 -12.58 11.84 7.61
C SER A 116 -14.00 12.18 8.05
N ASN A 117 -14.38 13.45 7.85
CA ASN A 117 -15.74 13.94 8.07
C ASN A 117 -16.67 13.72 6.87
N THR A 118 -16.21 12.98 5.85
CA THR A 118 -16.99 12.66 4.66
C THR A 118 -18.28 11.92 5.03
N PRO A 119 -19.46 12.32 4.52
CA PRO A 119 -20.72 11.63 4.80
C PRO A 119 -20.71 10.15 4.39
N LYS A 120 -21.38 9.29 5.17
CA LYS A 120 -21.43 7.83 4.92
C LYS A 120 -21.97 7.45 3.53
N TRP A 121 -22.97 8.18 3.02
CA TRP A 121 -23.53 7.91 1.68
C TRP A 121 -22.49 8.10 0.57
N MET A 122 -21.59 9.07 0.73
CA MET A 122 -20.52 9.37 -0.22
C MET A 122 -19.41 8.31 -0.14
N GLN A 123 -19.07 7.89 1.09
CA GLN A 123 -18.16 6.77 1.33
C GLN A 123 -18.69 5.46 0.70
N SER A 124 -20.00 5.20 0.76
CA SER A 124 -20.60 4.01 0.15
C SER A 124 -20.54 3.99 -1.38
N LEU A 125 -20.41 5.17 -2.02
CA LEU A 125 -20.18 5.31 -3.46
C LEU A 125 -18.68 5.30 -3.81
N ASN A 126 -17.81 4.99 -2.85
CA ASN A 126 -16.36 5.02 -2.99
C ASN A 126 -15.80 6.40 -3.36
N ALA A 127 -16.57 7.47 -3.08
CA ALA A 127 -16.13 8.85 -3.17
C ALA A 127 -15.43 9.22 -1.85
N LEU A 128 -14.13 8.92 -1.80
CA LEU A 128 -13.27 9.20 -0.65
C LEU A 128 -12.45 10.48 -0.95
N PRO A 129 -12.00 11.20 0.10
CA PRO A 129 -11.04 12.29 -0.09
C PRO A 129 -9.71 11.76 -0.64
N MET A 130 -8.93 12.64 -1.27
CA MET A 130 -7.58 12.31 -1.75
C MET A 130 -6.70 11.86 -0.59
N TYR A 131 -5.91 10.82 -0.84
CA TYR A 131 -4.88 10.38 0.11
C TYR A 131 -3.79 11.43 0.22
N LEU A 132 -3.45 11.79 1.45
CA LEU A 132 -2.40 12.76 1.72
C LEU A 132 -1.14 12.02 2.16
N GLY A 133 -0.03 12.34 1.52
CA GLY A 133 1.27 11.76 1.83
C GLY A 133 1.82 12.24 3.17
N LEU A 134 2.93 11.63 3.56
CA LEU A 134 3.63 11.91 4.81
C LEU A 134 3.96 13.40 5.00
N ASP A 135 4.36 14.09 3.93
CA ASP A 135 4.72 15.52 3.97
C ASP A 135 3.53 16.45 4.26
N LEU A 136 2.30 15.95 4.09
CA LEU A 136 1.05 16.70 4.23
C LEU A 136 0.26 16.29 5.48
N ARG A 137 0.21 15.00 5.81
CA ARG A 137 -0.45 14.49 7.03
C ARG A 137 0.48 14.41 8.25
N GLY A 138 1.79 14.54 8.06
CA GLY A 138 2.79 14.13 9.05
C GLY A 138 2.83 12.60 9.18
N GLY A 139 3.73 12.08 10.01
CA GLY A 139 3.88 10.64 10.25
C GLY A 139 5.33 10.21 10.40
N VAL A 140 5.59 8.94 10.03
CA VAL A 140 6.93 8.35 10.07
C VAL A 140 7.34 7.71 8.73
N HIS A 141 8.62 7.83 8.42
CA HIS A 141 9.31 7.17 7.32
C HIS A 141 10.44 6.31 7.86
N PHE A 142 10.38 5.00 7.60
CA PHE A 142 11.44 4.05 7.91
C PHE A 142 12.04 3.51 6.61
N LEU A 143 13.37 3.50 6.53
CA LEU A 143 14.09 2.67 5.58
C LEU A 143 14.63 1.46 6.33
N MET A 144 14.16 0.29 5.94
CA MET A 144 14.52 -0.97 6.56
C MET A 144 15.41 -1.78 5.61
N GLN A 145 16.46 -2.40 6.13
CA GLN A 145 17.33 -3.31 5.39
C GLN A 145 17.04 -4.75 5.83
N VAL A 146 16.80 -5.63 4.87
CA VAL A 146 16.57 -7.07 5.10
C VAL A 146 17.91 -7.78 5.21
N ASP A 147 18.07 -8.64 6.22
CA ASP A 147 19.26 -9.49 6.33
C ASP A 147 19.24 -10.59 5.24
N THR A 148 19.88 -10.28 4.11
CA THR A 148 20.01 -11.20 2.98
C THR A 148 20.78 -12.47 3.33
N LYS A 149 21.72 -12.41 4.28
CA LYS A 149 22.48 -13.59 4.72
C LYS A 149 21.57 -14.55 5.46
N ALA A 150 20.68 -14.05 6.32
CA ALA A 150 19.68 -14.88 6.99
C ALA A 150 18.74 -15.58 5.99
N VAL A 151 18.27 -14.87 4.95
CA VAL A 151 17.44 -15.47 3.88
C VAL A 151 18.20 -16.60 3.18
N LEU A 152 19.44 -16.35 2.77
CA LEU A 152 20.28 -17.33 2.09
C LEU A 152 20.58 -18.55 2.97
N ASN A 153 20.96 -18.31 4.23
CA ASN A 153 21.23 -19.35 5.22
C ASN A 153 20.04 -20.31 5.37
N LYS A 154 18.83 -19.75 5.44
CA LYS A 154 17.59 -20.52 5.54
C LYS A 154 17.30 -21.32 4.27
N ARG A 155 17.51 -20.72 3.10
CA ARG A 155 17.37 -21.42 1.81
C ARG A 155 18.36 -22.58 1.68
N ILE A 156 19.62 -22.39 2.08
CA ILE A 156 20.65 -23.44 2.04
C ILE A 156 20.31 -24.57 3.01
N GLN A 157 19.82 -24.25 4.22
CA GLN A 157 19.38 -25.27 5.18
C GLN A 157 18.18 -26.10 4.65
N GLY A 158 17.24 -25.42 3.99
CA GLY A 158 16.15 -26.09 3.25
C GLY A 158 16.70 -26.99 2.15
N LEU A 159 17.67 -26.50 1.37
CA LEU A 159 18.31 -27.27 0.29
C LEU A 159 19.01 -28.52 0.81
N GLN A 160 19.75 -28.42 1.92
CA GLN A 160 20.41 -29.56 2.57
C GLN A 160 19.39 -30.63 2.98
N SER A 161 18.22 -30.20 3.48
CA SER A 161 17.13 -31.10 3.86
C SER A 161 16.50 -31.75 2.64
N SER A 162 16.28 -31.00 1.56
CA SER A 162 15.77 -31.53 0.29
C SER A 162 16.74 -32.53 -0.34
N VAL A 163 18.04 -32.23 -0.38
CA VAL A 163 19.08 -33.16 -0.86
C VAL A 163 19.01 -34.48 -0.08
N ARG A 164 18.94 -34.42 1.25
CA ARG A 164 18.83 -35.62 2.09
C ARG A 164 17.55 -36.41 1.80
N ALA A 165 16.42 -35.73 1.60
CA ALA A 165 15.15 -36.38 1.29
C ALA A 165 15.17 -37.07 -0.09
N ILE A 166 15.74 -36.44 -1.11
CA ILE A 166 15.84 -36.98 -2.46
C ILE A 166 16.74 -38.21 -2.50
N LEU A 167 17.91 -38.14 -1.84
CA LEU A 167 18.83 -39.28 -1.77
C LEU A 167 18.19 -40.46 -1.03
N ARG A 168 17.41 -40.20 0.02
CA ARG A 168 16.67 -41.24 0.74
C ARG A 168 15.56 -41.86 -0.13
N ASP A 169 14.78 -41.05 -0.83
CA ASP A 169 13.69 -41.49 -1.71
C ASP A 169 14.18 -42.36 -2.87
N LYS A 170 15.39 -42.07 -3.38
CA LYS A 170 16.07 -42.85 -4.43
C LYS A 170 16.95 -43.99 -3.89
N GLU A 171 16.91 -44.23 -2.58
CA GLU A 171 17.73 -45.25 -1.89
C GLU A 171 19.25 -45.12 -2.14
N ILE A 172 19.74 -43.90 -2.39
CA ILE A 172 21.15 -43.64 -2.64
C ILE A 172 21.87 -43.38 -1.31
N HIS A 173 22.79 -44.28 -0.96
CA HIS A 173 23.57 -44.17 0.27
C HIS A 173 24.63 -43.05 0.17
N HIS A 174 24.68 -42.20 1.20
CA HIS A 174 25.68 -41.13 1.35
C HIS A 174 26.52 -41.34 2.62
N ALA A 175 27.81 -41.00 2.58
CA ALA A 175 28.71 -41.08 3.73
C ALA A 175 28.57 -39.88 4.69
N GLY A 176 27.98 -38.78 4.21
CA GLY A 176 27.69 -37.61 5.02
C GLY A 176 27.26 -36.43 4.16
N ILE A 177 26.46 -35.53 4.75
CA ILE A 177 26.08 -34.25 4.14
C ILE A 177 26.52 -33.14 5.09
N SER A 178 27.60 -32.44 4.74
CA SER A 178 28.11 -31.29 5.46
C SER A 178 27.73 -29.99 4.77
N ARG A 179 27.74 -28.90 5.53
CA ARG A 179 27.56 -27.55 5.02
C ARG A 179 28.82 -26.77 5.32
N GLU A 180 29.39 -26.15 4.30
CA GLU A 180 30.55 -25.26 4.38
C GLU A 180 30.14 -23.90 3.80
N GLY A 181 29.69 -22.99 4.68
CA GLY A 181 29.19 -21.68 4.27
C GLY A 181 27.96 -21.78 3.36
N ASP A 182 28.15 -21.41 2.09
CA ASP A 182 27.11 -21.38 1.05
C ASP A 182 27.07 -22.65 0.19
N VAL A 183 27.98 -23.59 0.45
CA VAL A 183 28.11 -24.83 -0.30
C VAL A 183 27.69 -26.03 0.57
N ILE A 184 26.97 -26.96 -0.03
CA ILE A 184 26.64 -28.24 0.59
C ILE A 184 27.57 -29.31 0.02
N GLY A 185 28.38 -29.91 0.89
CA GLY A 185 29.25 -31.03 0.57
C GLY A 185 28.54 -32.35 0.83
N ILE A 186 28.54 -33.23 -0.16
CA ILE A 186 27.97 -34.57 -0.06
C ILE A 186 29.11 -35.57 -0.31
N LYS A 187 29.37 -36.44 0.67
CA LYS A 187 30.39 -37.47 0.59
C LYS A 187 29.79 -38.79 0.14
N PHE A 188 30.44 -39.48 -0.79
CA PHE A 188 30.08 -40.81 -1.28
C PHE A 188 31.22 -41.80 -1.12
N ARG A 189 30.90 -43.10 -1.09
CA ARG A 189 31.89 -44.18 -0.94
C ARG A 189 32.49 -44.62 -2.28
N ASP A 190 31.78 -44.41 -3.37
CA ASP A 190 32.13 -44.87 -4.71
C ASP A 190 31.70 -43.85 -5.78
N ALA A 191 32.39 -43.90 -6.93
CA ALA A 191 32.12 -42.99 -8.06
C ALA A 191 30.77 -43.26 -8.76
N GLU A 192 30.28 -44.49 -8.72
CA GLU A 192 29.01 -44.88 -9.34
C GLU A 192 27.82 -44.28 -8.58
N THR A 193 27.76 -44.42 -7.24
CA THR A 193 26.72 -43.76 -6.42
C THR A 193 26.79 -42.24 -6.52
N ARG A 194 27.99 -41.64 -6.58
CA ARG A 194 28.11 -40.18 -6.80
C ARG A 194 27.47 -39.76 -8.14
N THR A 195 27.70 -40.54 -9.20
CA THR A 195 27.16 -40.23 -10.54
C THR A 195 25.64 -40.42 -10.58
N ALA A 196 25.12 -41.49 -9.96
CA ALA A 196 23.70 -41.72 -9.80
C ALA A 196 23.02 -40.62 -8.95
N ALA A 197 23.66 -40.21 -7.86
CA ALA A 197 23.20 -39.11 -7.00
C ALA A 197 23.13 -37.79 -7.78
N LYS A 198 24.19 -37.45 -8.51
CA LYS A 198 24.24 -36.24 -9.34
C LYS A 198 23.12 -36.24 -10.37
N ALA A 199 22.88 -37.35 -11.06
CA ALA A 199 21.80 -37.45 -12.04
C ALA A 199 20.43 -37.20 -11.38
N ALA A 200 20.14 -37.87 -10.25
CA ALA A 200 18.88 -37.70 -9.53
C ALA A 200 18.68 -36.25 -9.02
N LEU A 201 19.74 -35.64 -8.49
CA LEU A 201 19.70 -34.29 -7.93
C LEU A 201 19.57 -33.21 -9.02
N VAL A 202 20.29 -33.34 -10.15
CA VAL A 202 20.20 -32.39 -11.28
C VAL A 202 18.80 -32.39 -11.89
N THR A 203 18.13 -33.54 -11.97
CA THR A 203 16.76 -33.63 -12.51
C THR A 203 15.74 -32.90 -11.63
N GLN A 204 15.91 -32.91 -10.31
CA GLN A 204 14.92 -32.34 -9.37
C GLN A 204 15.29 -30.93 -8.89
N LEU A 205 16.57 -30.53 -8.94
CA LEU A 205 17.07 -29.25 -8.44
C LEU A 205 17.74 -28.45 -9.56
N THR A 206 16.92 -27.89 -10.44
CA THR A 206 17.36 -27.10 -11.62
C THR A 206 18.13 -25.83 -11.27
N ASP A 207 17.93 -25.31 -10.06
CA ASP A 207 18.45 -24.01 -9.61
C ASP A 207 19.82 -24.12 -8.92
N VAL A 208 20.34 -25.35 -8.83
CA VAL A 208 21.60 -25.71 -8.15
C VAL A 208 22.64 -26.11 -9.17
N ASN A 209 23.88 -25.70 -8.94
CA ASN A 209 25.06 -26.19 -9.64
C ASN A 209 25.70 -27.32 -8.83
N PHE A 210 25.97 -28.44 -9.50
CA PHE A 210 26.60 -29.62 -8.89
C PHE A 210 27.99 -29.82 -9.48
N VAL A 211 29.02 -29.68 -8.65
CA VAL A 211 30.42 -29.79 -9.03
C VAL A 211 31.04 -30.99 -8.34
N ASP A 212 31.74 -31.81 -9.12
CA ASP A 212 32.48 -32.95 -8.59
C ASP A 212 33.78 -32.43 -8.00
N VAL A 213 34.02 -32.72 -6.71
CA VAL A 213 35.26 -32.33 -6.04
C VAL A 213 36.07 -33.60 -5.78
N VAL A 214 37.22 -33.67 -6.44
CA VAL A 214 38.20 -34.72 -6.21
C VAL A 214 39.08 -34.24 -5.06
N GLY A 215 39.05 -34.93 -3.92
CA GLY A 215 39.90 -34.61 -2.77
C GLY A 215 41.39 -34.77 -3.09
N THR A 216 42.25 -34.27 -2.19
CA THR A 216 43.70 -34.48 -2.23
C THR A 216 44.12 -35.95 -2.04
N GLU A 217 43.20 -36.80 -1.59
CA GLU A 217 43.38 -38.26 -1.49
C GLU A 217 42.49 -38.99 -2.50
N ALA A 218 43.04 -40.01 -3.17
CA ALA A 218 42.40 -40.76 -4.28
C ALA A 218 41.16 -41.60 -3.88
N THR A 219 40.65 -41.46 -2.65
CA THR A 219 39.55 -42.23 -2.07
C THR A 219 38.36 -41.39 -1.59
N GLU A 220 38.38 -40.07 -1.73
CA GLU A 220 37.23 -39.22 -1.37
C GLU A 220 36.39 -38.81 -2.62
N PHE A 221 35.19 -39.37 -2.74
CA PHE A 221 34.23 -39.01 -3.79
C PHE A 221 33.24 -37.94 -3.27
N ASN A 222 33.57 -36.66 -3.46
CA ASN A 222 32.75 -35.55 -2.97
C ASN A 222 31.96 -34.88 -4.10
N LEU A 223 30.73 -34.47 -3.81
CA LEU A 223 29.87 -33.66 -4.66
C LEU A 223 29.54 -32.36 -3.93
N GLN A 224 29.84 -31.22 -4.53
CA GLN A 224 29.46 -29.92 -4.01
C GLN A 224 28.21 -29.39 -4.72
N ALA A 225 27.25 -28.92 -3.94
CA ALA A 225 26.04 -28.28 -4.40
C ALA A 225 26.04 -26.80 -3.99
N SER A 226 25.94 -25.90 -4.96
CA SER A 226 25.85 -24.45 -4.73
C SER A 226 24.73 -23.82 -5.56
N LEU A 227 24.08 -22.78 -5.06
CA LEU A 227 23.00 -22.11 -5.81
C LEU A 227 23.57 -21.34 -7.01
N LYS A 228 22.87 -21.38 -8.14
CA LYS A 228 23.23 -20.55 -9.32
C LYS A 228 23.10 -19.06 -8.98
N PRO A 229 23.87 -18.14 -9.61
CA PRO A 229 23.79 -16.71 -9.34
C PRO A 229 22.39 -16.10 -9.56
N GLU A 230 21.66 -16.59 -10.56
CA GLU A 230 20.27 -16.18 -10.84
C GLU A 230 19.32 -16.62 -9.71
N ALA A 231 19.49 -17.85 -9.21
CA ALA A 231 18.72 -18.38 -8.11
C ALA A 231 19.00 -17.62 -6.80
N LEU A 232 20.26 -17.22 -6.55
CA LEU A 232 20.60 -16.37 -5.40
C LEU A 232 19.84 -15.04 -5.42
N LYS A 233 19.82 -14.35 -6.57
CA LYS A 233 19.06 -13.10 -6.75
C LYS A 233 17.56 -13.31 -6.58
N ALA A 234 17.02 -14.41 -7.13
CA ALA A 234 15.61 -14.75 -7.01
C ALA A 234 15.21 -15.01 -5.55
N VAL A 235 16.03 -15.75 -4.80
CA VAL A 235 15.81 -16.04 -3.38
C VAL A 235 15.79 -14.76 -2.55
N VAL A 236 16.74 -13.84 -2.78
CA VAL A 236 16.76 -12.54 -2.08
C VAL A 236 15.52 -11.72 -2.45
N THR A 237 15.18 -11.63 -3.73
CA THR A 237 14.01 -10.87 -4.20
C THR A 237 12.71 -11.40 -3.61
N GLU A 238 12.55 -12.73 -3.54
CA GLU A 238 11.38 -13.36 -2.96
C GLU A 238 11.32 -13.17 -1.44
N GLY A 239 12.46 -13.27 -0.75
CA GLY A 239 12.55 -12.97 0.68
C GLY A 239 12.13 -11.52 1.01
N VAL A 240 12.55 -10.56 0.18
CA VAL A 240 12.14 -9.15 0.32
C VAL A 240 10.64 -8.99 0.08
N LYS A 241 10.07 -9.60 -0.96
CA LYS A 241 8.63 -9.57 -1.24
C LYS A 241 7.80 -10.18 -0.10
N GLN A 242 8.25 -11.30 0.46
CA GLN A 242 7.61 -11.93 1.61
C GLN A 242 7.62 -11.01 2.84
N ASN A 243 8.76 -10.38 3.13
CA ASN A 243 8.86 -9.38 4.19
C ASN A 243 7.94 -8.16 3.96
N ILE A 244 7.83 -7.66 2.71
CA ILE A 244 6.89 -6.60 2.35
C ILE A 244 5.43 -7.01 2.65
N SER A 245 5.04 -8.24 2.29
CA SER A 245 3.68 -8.74 2.56
C SER A 245 3.41 -8.86 4.07
N ALA A 246 4.39 -9.35 4.84
CA ALA A 246 4.29 -9.44 6.29
C ALA A 246 4.19 -8.05 6.95
N LEU A 247 5.03 -7.10 6.52
CA LEU A 247 4.99 -5.71 6.97
C LEU A 247 3.64 -5.06 6.66
N SER A 248 3.09 -5.26 5.46
CA SER A 248 1.78 -4.72 5.08
C SER A 248 0.67 -5.17 6.02
N LYS A 249 0.66 -6.45 6.40
CA LYS A 249 -0.33 -6.97 7.35
C LYS A 249 -0.18 -6.34 8.74
N ARG A 250 1.04 -6.25 9.26
CA ARG A 250 1.32 -5.66 10.59
C ARG A 250 1.00 -4.17 10.66
N VAL A 251 1.28 -3.45 9.59
CA VAL A 251 1.00 -2.01 9.57
C VAL A 251 -0.51 -1.75 9.53
N ASN A 252 -1.30 -2.63 8.92
CA ASN A 252 -2.76 -2.52 9.00
C ASN A 252 -3.27 -2.67 10.46
N GLU A 253 -2.58 -3.43 11.32
CA GLU A 253 -2.92 -3.57 12.74
C GLU A 253 -2.68 -2.28 13.54
N LEU A 254 -1.76 -1.41 13.08
CA LEU A 254 -1.57 -0.08 13.65
C LEU A 254 -2.80 0.83 13.45
N GLY A 255 -3.79 0.39 12.66
CA GLY A 255 -4.97 1.21 12.32
C GLY A 255 -4.63 2.37 11.39
N VAL A 256 -3.46 2.33 10.74
CA VAL A 256 -3.05 3.29 9.72
C VAL A 256 -3.85 2.99 8.47
N ALA A 257 -4.68 3.93 8.03
CA ALA A 257 -5.59 3.71 6.93
C ALA A 257 -4.88 3.44 5.59
N GLU A 258 -3.63 3.92 5.41
CA GLU A 258 -3.01 4.02 4.09
C GLU A 258 -1.46 3.93 4.13
N PRO A 259 -0.86 2.77 4.51
CA PRO A 259 0.58 2.65 4.54
C PRO A 259 1.19 2.45 3.15
N ILE A 260 2.34 3.09 2.90
CA ILE A 260 3.10 2.88 1.67
C ILE A 260 4.31 2.01 2.00
N ILE A 261 4.30 0.78 1.50
CA ILE A 261 5.40 -0.18 1.68
C ILE A 261 5.91 -0.58 0.31
N GLN A 262 7.15 -0.20 0.00
CA GLN A 262 7.73 -0.41 -1.32
C GLN A 262 9.17 -0.87 -1.20
N GLN A 263 9.60 -1.71 -2.14
CA GLN A 263 10.99 -2.10 -2.26
C GLN A 263 11.83 -0.92 -2.77
N GLN A 264 12.95 -0.62 -2.12
CA GLN A 264 13.94 0.37 -2.56
C GLN A 264 15.30 -0.30 -2.76
N GLY A 265 15.63 -0.64 -4.00
CA GLY A 265 16.85 -1.41 -4.30
C GLY A 265 16.70 -2.91 -4.01
N PRO A 266 17.82 -3.66 -3.91
CA PRO A 266 17.77 -5.12 -3.86
C PRO A 266 17.33 -5.69 -2.51
N ASP A 267 17.67 -5.02 -1.40
CA ASP A 267 17.55 -5.55 -0.03
C ASP A 267 16.86 -4.58 0.94
N ARG A 268 16.35 -3.43 0.47
CA ARG A 268 15.72 -2.42 1.34
C ARG A 268 14.23 -2.26 1.07
N ILE A 269 13.52 -1.90 2.13
CA ILE A 269 12.08 -1.68 2.13
C ILE A 269 11.83 -0.30 2.75
N VAL A 270 11.16 0.57 2.00
CA VAL A 270 10.63 1.85 2.48
C VAL A 270 9.25 1.59 3.07
N VAL A 271 9.05 2.06 4.30
CA VAL A 271 7.76 2.05 5.00
C VAL A 271 7.39 3.48 5.37
N GLN A 272 6.29 3.98 4.83
CA GLN A 272 5.73 5.29 5.19
C GLN A 272 4.38 5.11 5.83
N LEU A 273 4.21 5.72 7.00
CA LEU A 273 2.97 5.67 7.77
C LEU A 273 2.42 7.10 7.96
N PRO A 274 1.62 7.61 7.01
CA PRO A 274 0.99 8.90 7.15
C PRO A 274 0.04 8.94 8.34
N GLY A 275 0.02 10.05 9.07
CA GLY A 275 -0.85 10.29 10.22
C GLY A 275 -0.42 9.59 11.52
N VAL A 276 0.64 8.77 11.51
CA VAL A 276 1.17 8.13 12.72
C VAL A 276 1.92 9.13 13.57
N GLN A 277 1.39 9.42 14.76
CA GLN A 277 2.00 10.37 15.68
C GLN A 277 2.99 9.70 16.66
N ASP A 278 2.83 8.39 16.92
CA ASP A 278 3.66 7.64 17.87
C ASP A 278 4.69 6.76 17.14
N VAL A 279 5.90 7.32 16.98
CA VAL A 279 7.01 6.68 16.28
C VAL A 279 7.50 5.43 17.01
N ALA A 280 7.62 5.51 18.33
CA ALA A 280 8.16 4.43 19.16
C ALA A 280 7.26 3.20 19.06
N ARG A 281 5.94 3.40 19.13
CA ARG A 281 4.95 2.33 18.98
C ARG A 281 4.97 1.72 17.58
N ALA A 282 5.05 2.55 16.54
CA ALA A 282 5.14 2.05 15.16
C ALA A 282 6.40 1.21 14.93
N LYS A 283 7.54 1.68 15.44
CA LYS A 283 8.81 0.96 15.42
C LYS A 283 8.73 -0.37 16.15
N GLU A 284 8.06 -0.39 17.30
CA GLU A 284 7.86 -1.62 18.05
C GLU A 284 7.06 -2.66 17.26
N ILE A 285 5.93 -2.29 16.67
CA ILE A 285 5.06 -3.23 15.96
C ILE A 285 5.71 -3.74 14.67
N ILE A 286 6.38 -2.85 13.93
CA ILE A 286 7.09 -3.20 12.70
C ILE A 286 8.32 -4.07 12.98
N GLY A 287 9.07 -3.73 14.03
CA GLY A 287 10.31 -4.42 14.42
C GLY A 287 10.12 -5.75 15.15
N ARG A 288 8.89 -6.12 15.53
CA ARG A 288 8.62 -7.40 16.20
C ARG A 288 8.94 -8.59 15.29
N THR A 289 9.89 -9.43 15.64
CA THR A 289 10.06 -10.75 15.02
C THR A 289 9.14 -11.74 15.72
N ALA A 290 7.95 -11.96 15.16
CA ALA A 290 7.06 -13.03 15.58
C ALA A 290 7.44 -14.33 14.84
N THR A 291 7.75 -15.39 15.57
CA THR A 291 7.95 -16.74 15.00
C THR A 291 6.90 -17.69 15.54
N LEU A 292 6.23 -18.40 14.64
CA LEU A 292 5.25 -19.43 15.00
C LEU A 292 5.92 -20.79 15.03
N GLU A 293 5.64 -21.54 16.09
CA GLU A 293 6.11 -22.91 16.26
C GLU A 293 4.97 -23.83 16.65
N VAL A 294 4.93 -24.99 16.01
CA VAL A 294 4.02 -26.09 16.34
C VAL A 294 4.80 -27.06 17.20
N ARG A 295 4.43 -27.19 18.46
CA ARG A 295 5.10 -28.06 19.45
C ARG A 295 4.13 -29.10 20.00
N LEU A 296 4.65 -30.27 20.36
CA LEU A 296 3.85 -31.31 21.03
C LEU A 296 3.76 -31.02 22.52
N LEU A 297 2.62 -31.35 23.12
CA LEU A 297 2.49 -31.37 24.57
C LEU A 297 3.31 -32.53 25.13
N ASP A 298 4.08 -32.27 26.19
CA ASP A 298 4.72 -33.30 26.99
C ASP A 298 3.68 -33.86 27.97
N ASP A 299 3.40 -35.15 27.86
CA ASP A 299 2.41 -35.88 28.64
C ASP A 299 3.02 -36.69 29.79
N SER A 300 4.33 -36.55 30.05
CA SER A 300 5.00 -37.21 31.17
C SER A 300 4.58 -36.66 32.54
N VAL A 301 4.12 -35.40 32.58
CA VAL A 301 3.64 -34.75 33.80
C VAL A 301 2.12 -34.89 33.90
N ILE A 302 1.67 -35.63 34.92
CA ILE A 302 0.24 -35.91 35.16
C ILE A 302 -0.27 -34.99 36.26
N GLY A 303 -1.19 -34.08 35.94
CA GLY A 303 -1.84 -33.17 36.89
C GLY A 303 -1.87 -31.71 36.43
N PRO A 304 -2.44 -30.79 37.23
CA PRO A 304 -2.39 -29.37 36.95
C PRO A 304 -0.95 -28.86 37.00
N VAL A 305 -0.49 -28.26 35.91
CA VAL A 305 0.83 -27.65 35.79
C VAL A 305 0.77 -26.22 36.31
N ASP A 306 1.78 -25.82 37.07
CA ASP A 306 2.00 -24.46 37.56
C ASP A 306 3.45 -24.01 37.34
N THR A 307 3.79 -22.79 37.79
CA THR A 307 5.14 -22.24 37.69
C THR A 307 6.20 -22.98 38.51
N ASN A 308 5.79 -23.83 39.46
CA ASN A 308 6.68 -24.59 40.33
C ASN A 308 6.88 -26.04 39.87
N THR A 309 6.17 -26.44 38.81
CA THR A 309 6.19 -27.81 38.30
C THR A 309 7.57 -28.12 37.68
N PRO A 310 8.25 -29.22 38.08
CA PRO A 310 9.52 -29.61 37.50
C PRO A 310 9.38 -29.90 36.00
N VAL A 311 10.16 -29.20 35.17
CA VAL A 311 10.12 -29.35 33.71
C VAL A 311 11.07 -30.48 33.28
N PRO A 312 10.57 -31.51 32.55
CA PRO A 312 11.40 -32.59 32.03
C PRO A 312 12.51 -32.11 31.08
N PHE A 313 13.60 -32.89 30.97
CA PHE A 313 14.67 -32.58 30.04
C PHE A 313 14.17 -32.61 28.60
N GLY A 314 14.38 -31.51 27.86
CA GLY A 314 13.90 -31.36 26.49
C GLY A 314 12.48 -30.78 26.38
N ALA A 315 11.88 -30.32 27.49
CA ALA A 315 10.61 -29.61 27.49
C ALA A 315 10.74 -28.19 28.07
N GLU A 316 9.72 -27.38 27.86
CA GLU A 316 9.66 -25.98 28.28
C GLU A 316 8.23 -25.60 28.69
N LEU A 317 8.10 -24.76 29.72
CA LEU A 317 6.82 -24.34 30.28
C LEU A 317 6.30 -23.09 29.58
N PHE A 318 5.05 -23.14 29.11
CA PHE A 318 4.37 -22.01 28.48
C PHE A 318 3.02 -21.72 29.11
N LYS A 319 2.62 -20.45 29.05
CA LYS A 319 1.28 -20.00 29.46
C LYS A 319 0.36 -19.95 28.24
N SER A 320 -0.84 -20.49 28.37
CA SER A 320 -1.91 -20.39 27.38
C SER A 320 -2.76 -19.14 27.59
N ASN A 321 -3.36 -18.64 26.50
CA ASN A 321 -4.35 -17.56 26.54
C ASN A 321 -5.53 -17.81 27.48
N ARG A 322 -5.86 -19.07 27.79
CA ARG A 322 -6.91 -19.47 28.76
C ARG A 322 -6.42 -19.49 30.21
N GLY A 323 -5.18 -19.09 30.47
CA GLY A 323 -4.55 -19.11 31.80
C GLY A 323 -4.02 -20.47 32.24
N GLU A 324 -4.15 -21.52 31.42
CA GLU A 324 -3.58 -22.86 31.64
C GLU A 324 -2.07 -22.83 31.37
N TRP A 325 -1.28 -23.46 32.23
CA TRP A 325 0.14 -23.70 31.96
C TRP A 325 0.31 -25.05 31.26
N LEU A 326 1.15 -25.09 30.23
CA LEU A 326 1.37 -26.27 29.38
C LEU A 326 2.87 -26.51 29.26
N ILE A 327 3.29 -27.77 29.40
CA ILE A 327 4.67 -28.20 29.15
C ILE A 327 4.75 -28.70 27.72
N LEU A 328 5.58 -28.08 26.90
CA LEU A 328 5.74 -28.40 25.49
C LEU A 328 7.15 -28.89 25.22
N ASN A 329 7.28 -29.83 24.28
CA ASN A 329 8.59 -30.26 23.81
C ASN A 329 9.35 -29.08 23.20
N LYS A 330 10.66 -29.00 23.48
CA LYS A 330 11.52 -27.92 23.02
C LYS A 330 11.70 -27.93 21.50
N ASP A 331 11.73 -29.12 20.90
CA ASP A 331 11.89 -29.27 19.46
C ASP A 331 10.56 -29.03 18.72
N PRO A 332 10.50 -28.05 17.81
CA PRO A 332 9.28 -27.78 17.04
C PRO A 332 9.08 -28.85 15.96
N VAL A 333 7.83 -29.31 15.83
CA VAL A 333 7.39 -30.21 14.76
C VAL A 333 7.42 -29.48 13.41
N ALA A 334 6.89 -28.27 13.40
CA ALA A 334 6.85 -27.38 12.25
C ALA A 334 6.92 -25.93 12.70
N THR A 335 7.46 -25.05 11.86
CA THR A 335 7.44 -23.60 12.06
C THR A 335 6.45 -22.93 11.11
N GLY A 336 6.12 -21.66 11.37
CA GLY A 336 5.23 -20.85 10.54
C GLY A 336 5.67 -20.72 9.08
N ASP A 337 6.95 -20.94 8.77
CA ASP A 337 7.49 -20.91 7.41
C ASP A 337 6.90 -21.98 6.48
N TYR A 338 6.38 -23.06 7.06
CA TYR A 338 5.76 -24.13 6.31
C TYR A 338 4.29 -23.85 5.97
N ILE A 339 3.68 -22.81 6.57
CA ILE A 339 2.29 -22.42 6.34
C ILE A 339 2.22 -21.56 5.08
N THR A 340 1.50 -22.04 4.07
CA THR A 340 1.26 -21.30 2.81
C THR A 340 -0.04 -20.52 2.85
N GLY A 341 -1.01 -20.96 3.64
CA GLY A 341 -2.30 -20.30 3.80
C GLY A 341 -2.98 -20.67 5.11
N ALA A 342 -3.76 -19.73 5.64
CA ALA A 342 -4.69 -20.01 6.73
C ALA A 342 -5.96 -19.19 6.51
N SER A 343 -7.13 -19.81 6.64
CA SER A 343 -8.43 -19.16 6.47
C SER A 343 -9.42 -19.62 7.52
N ALA A 344 -10.30 -18.70 7.96
CA ALA A 344 -11.44 -19.09 8.77
C ALA A 344 -12.38 -19.96 7.92
N SER A 345 -12.82 -21.06 8.49
CA SER A 345 -13.71 -22.05 7.89
C SER A 345 -14.72 -22.50 8.95
N PHE A 346 -15.62 -23.37 8.55
CA PHE A 346 -16.43 -24.16 9.46
C PHE A 346 -16.02 -25.63 9.34
N ASP A 347 -16.10 -26.37 10.44
CA ASP A 347 -15.91 -27.82 10.45
C ASP A 347 -17.17 -28.57 9.96
N GLU A 348 -17.11 -29.90 9.93
CA GLU A 348 -18.23 -30.77 9.51
C GLU A 348 -19.49 -30.59 10.38
N ARG A 349 -19.35 -30.06 11.60
CA ARG A 349 -20.44 -29.80 12.55
C ARG A 349 -20.91 -28.35 12.50
N GLN A 350 -20.53 -27.59 11.47
CA GLN A 350 -20.83 -26.16 11.33
C GLN A 350 -20.27 -25.31 12.48
N GLN A 351 -19.22 -25.77 13.17
CA GLN A 351 -18.53 -24.99 14.19
C GLN A 351 -17.38 -24.18 13.58
N PRO A 352 -17.11 -22.96 14.08
CA PRO A 352 -15.97 -22.17 13.64
C PRO A 352 -14.63 -22.90 13.79
N ALA A 353 -13.84 -22.87 12.72
CA ALA A 353 -12.56 -23.56 12.63
C ALA A 353 -11.57 -22.79 11.73
N VAL A 354 -10.30 -23.21 11.73
CA VAL A 354 -9.27 -22.63 10.84
C VAL A 354 -8.75 -23.70 9.89
N SER A 355 -8.92 -23.49 8.59
CA SER A 355 -8.26 -24.30 7.56
C SER A 355 -6.82 -23.81 7.45
N VAL A 356 -5.86 -24.71 7.59
CA VAL A 356 -4.44 -24.44 7.42
C VAL A 356 -3.92 -25.24 6.23
N ASP A 357 -3.25 -24.53 5.32
CA ASP A 357 -2.55 -25.06 4.17
C ASP A 357 -1.05 -24.91 4.41
N MET A 358 -0.32 -26.01 4.22
CA MET A 358 1.13 -26.08 4.32
C MET A 358 1.76 -26.48 2.99
N ASN A 359 3.03 -26.14 2.81
CA ASN A 359 3.81 -26.65 1.70
C ASN A 359 4.09 -28.15 1.83
N GLY A 360 4.63 -28.77 0.77
CA GLY A 360 4.88 -30.22 0.73
C GLY A 360 5.80 -30.73 1.85
N ASP A 361 6.80 -29.94 2.25
CA ASP A 361 7.71 -30.28 3.35
C ASP A 361 7.02 -30.25 4.70
N GLY A 362 6.23 -29.19 4.97
CA GLY A 362 5.41 -29.06 6.16
C GLY A 362 4.42 -30.21 6.30
N GLY A 363 3.72 -30.53 5.21
CA GLY A 363 2.76 -31.65 5.19
C GLY A 363 3.40 -33.01 5.49
N ARG A 364 4.63 -33.26 5.01
CA ARG A 364 5.37 -34.49 5.36
C ARG A 364 5.74 -34.54 6.84
N LYS A 365 6.29 -33.44 7.39
CA LYS A 365 6.65 -33.35 8.81
C LYS A 365 5.45 -33.53 9.72
N MET A 366 4.32 -32.89 9.39
CA MET A 366 3.07 -33.04 10.14
C MET A 366 2.58 -34.49 10.11
N ARG A 367 2.64 -35.14 8.95
CA ARG A 367 2.22 -36.53 8.78
C ARG A 367 3.04 -37.48 9.64
N GLU A 368 4.37 -37.35 9.57
CA GLU A 368 5.30 -38.15 10.39
C GLU A 368 5.10 -37.91 11.89
N ALA A 369 4.93 -36.66 12.29
CA ALA A 369 4.76 -36.31 13.70
C ALA A 369 3.42 -36.75 14.29
N THR A 370 2.35 -36.83 13.49
CA THR A 370 0.99 -37.12 13.96
C THR A 370 0.58 -38.59 13.82
N ARG A 371 1.18 -39.35 12.89
CA ARG A 371 0.83 -40.76 12.61
C ARG A 371 0.68 -41.64 13.86
N ASN A 372 1.63 -41.54 14.79
CA ASN A 372 1.66 -42.35 16.02
C ASN A 372 1.23 -41.57 17.28
N ARG A 373 0.62 -40.39 17.12
CA ARG A 373 0.29 -39.46 18.22
C ARG A 373 -1.17 -39.01 18.21
N ILE A 374 -2.05 -39.83 17.64
CA ILE A 374 -3.50 -39.59 17.68
C ILE A 374 -3.97 -39.60 19.14
N GLY A 375 -4.80 -38.63 19.50
CA GLY A 375 -5.28 -38.40 20.87
C GLY A 375 -4.37 -37.54 21.74
N LYS A 376 -3.17 -37.17 21.29
CA LYS A 376 -2.27 -36.24 22.00
C LYS A 376 -2.59 -34.79 21.66
N ARG A 377 -2.22 -33.84 22.53
CA ARG A 377 -2.37 -32.39 22.28
C ARG A 377 -1.17 -31.84 21.53
N MET A 378 -1.43 -30.93 20.61
CA MET A 378 -0.41 -30.20 19.86
C MET A 378 -0.68 -28.71 20.00
N ALA A 379 0.32 -27.95 20.42
CA ALA A 379 0.22 -26.54 20.68
C ALA A 379 0.82 -25.71 19.54
N ILE A 380 0.18 -24.59 19.25
CA ILE A 380 0.73 -23.53 18.41
C ILE A 380 1.21 -22.42 19.35
N VAL A 381 2.52 -22.18 19.32
CA VAL A 381 3.20 -21.20 20.16
C VAL A 381 3.64 -20.03 19.29
N LEU A 382 3.31 -18.83 19.73
CA LEU A 382 3.80 -17.59 19.15
C LEU A 382 4.95 -17.09 20.01
N PHE A 383 6.13 -16.96 19.42
CA PHE A 383 7.29 -16.34 20.07
C PHE A 383 7.40 -14.88 19.65
N GLU A 384 7.35 -13.98 20.62
CA GLU A 384 7.63 -12.56 20.44
C GLU A 384 8.73 -12.13 21.42
N LYS A 385 9.81 -11.52 20.90
CA LYS A 385 10.97 -11.08 21.71
C LYS A 385 11.53 -12.19 22.63
N GLY A 386 11.49 -13.44 22.18
CA GLY A 386 11.94 -14.60 22.94
C GLY A 386 10.97 -15.10 24.03
N LYS A 387 9.80 -14.47 24.20
CA LYS A 387 8.73 -14.97 25.06
C LYS A 387 7.72 -15.75 24.22
N GLY A 388 7.47 -17.01 24.57
CA GLY A 388 6.44 -17.83 23.93
C GLY A 388 5.09 -17.74 24.64
N GLU A 389 4.02 -17.57 23.87
CA GLU A 389 2.64 -17.68 24.33
C GLU A 389 1.90 -18.77 23.54
N VAL A 390 1.17 -19.66 24.23
CA VAL A 390 0.37 -20.68 23.55
C VAL A 390 -0.94 -20.08 23.07
N LEU A 391 -1.09 -19.99 21.75
CA LEU A 391 -2.31 -19.51 21.10
C LEU A 391 -3.45 -20.51 21.27
N ILE A 392 -3.17 -21.79 21.00
CA ILE A 392 -4.14 -22.89 21.13
C ILE A 392 -3.40 -24.22 21.26
N ALA A 393 -4.00 -25.18 21.96
CA ALA A 393 -3.49 -26.54 22.12
C ALA A 393 -4.58 -27.61 21.85
N PRO A 394 -5.03 -27.78 20.60
CA PRO A 394 -6.03 -28.77 20.22
C PRO A 394 -5.51 -30.22 20.31
N THR A 395 -6.43 -31.18 20.33
CA THR A 395 -6.14 -32.61 20.25
C THR A 395 -5.97 -33.06 18.80
N ILE A 396 -4.99 -33.93 18.54
CA ILE A 396 -4.75 -34.55 17.25
C ILE A 396 -5.79 -35.66 17.04
N ASN A 397 -6.71 -35.49 16.09
CA ASN A 397 -7.78 -36.46 15.84
C ASN A 397 -7.48 -37.44 14.70
N ALA A 398 -6.55 -37.09 13.81
CA ALA A 398 -6.18 -37.89 12.64
C ALA A 398 -4.72 -37.61 12.21
N GLU A 399 -4.19 -38.43 11.32
CA GLU A 399 -2.90 -38.19 10.66
C GLU A 399 -3.00 -36.94 9.76
N LEU A 400 -2.29 -35.87 10.13
CA LEU A 400 -2.41 -34.56 9.48
C LEU A 400 -1.46 -34.46 8.28
N GLY A 401 -1.99 -34.11 7.12
CA GLY A 401 -1.21 -33.90 5.88
C GLY A 401 -0.80 -32.44 5.67
N SER A 402 -0.70 -32.04 4.40
CA SER A 402 -0.45 -30.64 4.00
C SER A 402 -1.63 -29.72 4.24
N ARG A 403 -2.85 -30.27 4.39
CA ARG A 403 -4.05 -29.50 4.71
C ARG A 403 -4.72 -30.12 5.93
N PHE A 404 -5.04 -29.29 6.92
CA PHE A 404 -5.76 -29.70 8.12
C PHE A 404 -6.61 -28.57 8.68
N ILE A 405 -7.52 -28.92 9.59
CA ILE A 405 -8.44 -27.98 10.21
C ILE A 405 -8.16 -27.94 11.72
N ILE A 406 -8.01 -26.73 12.27
CA ILE A 406 -7.93 -26.48 13.70
C ILE A 406 -9.33 -26.17 14.21
N THR A 407 -9.85 -27.01 15.11
CA THR A 407 -11.19 -26.87 15.70
C THR A 407 -11.12 -26.32 17.13
N GLY A 408 -12.27 -26.04 17.74
CA GLY A 408 -12.35 -25.57 19.13
C GLY A 408 -12.17 -24.07 19.33
N MET A 409 -12.41 -23.28 18.27
CA MET A 409 -12.27 -21.82 18.27
C MET A 409 -13.41 -21.10 19.02
N GLY A 410 -14.52 -21.78 19.30
CA GLY A 410 -15.68 -21.23 20.00
C GLY A 410 -16.50 -20.25 19.16
N THR A 411 -15.87 -19.24 18.56
CA THR A 411 -16.54 -18.21 17.75
C THR A 411 -15.90 -18.01 16.37
N ALA A 412 -16.69 -17.50 15.42
CA ALA A 412 -16.24 -17.18 14.06
C ALA A 412 -15.13 -16.11 14.05
N SER A 413 -15.22 -15.09 14.92
CA SER A 413 -14.16 -14.07 15.01
C SER A 413 -12.85 -14.67 15.52
N ALA A 414 -12.88 -15.52 16.56
CA ALA A 414 -11.68 -16.14 17.09
C ALA A 414 -10.96 -17.00 16.02
N SER A 415 -11.72 -17.69 15.17
CA SER A 415 -11.19 -18.46 14.04
C SER A 415 -10.46 -17.57 13.04
N ALA A 416 -11.04 -16.42 12.71
CA ALA A 416 -10.45 -15.50 11.77
C ALA A 416 -9.25 -14.72 12.35
N ASP A 417 -9.22 -14.46 13.66
CA ASP A 417 -8.06 -13.93 14.39
C ASP A 417 -6.88 -14.90 14.35
N LEU A 418 -7.11 -16.17 14.69
CA LEU A 418 -6.06 -17.20 14.60
C LEU A 418 -5.61 -17.39 13.15
N ALA A 419 -6.53 -17.42 12.19
CA ALA A 419 -6.20 -17.50 10.76
C ALA A 419 -5.37 -16.29 10.30
N LEU A 420 -5.56 -15.11 10.89
CA LEU A 420 -4.72 -13.95 10.63
C LEU A 420 -3.33 -14.16 11.21
N LEU A 421 -3.20 -14.55 12.48
CA LEU A 421 -1.91 -14.80 13.14
C LEU A 421 -1.08 -15.85 12.39
N LEU A 422 -1.71 -16.96 11.99
CA LEU A 422 -1.06 -18.02 11.21
C LEU A 422 -0.63 -17.54 9.81
N ARG A 423 -1.38 -16.61 9.20
CA ARG A 423 -1.10 -16.04 7.87
C ARG A 423 -0.20 -14.82 7.89
N ALA A 424 -0.08 -14.14 9.03
CA ALA A 424 0.87 -13.06 9.24
C ALA A 424 2.29 -13.57 8.94
N GLY A 425 2.50 -14.88 9.15
CA GLY A 425 3.71 -15.59 8.77
C GLY A 425 4.91 -15.14 9.60
N SER A 426 5.95 -15.96 9.62
CA SER A 426 7.26 -15.49 10.03
C SER A 426 7.83 -14.58 8.95
N LEU A 427 8.56 -13.54 9.37
CA LEU A 427 9.43 -12.80 8.46
C LEU A 427 10.39 -13.78 7.77
N ALA A 428 10.64 -13.58 6.47
CA ALA A 428 11.61 -14.37 5.73
C ALA A 428 13.01 -14.25 6.35
N ALA A 429 13.37 -13.03 6.77
CA ALA A 429 14.57 -12.71 7.53
C ALA A 429 14.36 -11.50 8.44
N PRO A 430 15.19 -11.34 9.49
CA PRO A 430 15.27 -10.12 10.29
C PRO A 430 15.50 -8.88 9.42
N MET A 431 15.07 -7.73 9.92
CA MET A 431 15.27 -6.45 9.27
C MET A 431 15.69 -5.40 10.28
N GLU A 432 16.57 -4.51 9.85
CA GLU A 432 17.08 -3.41 10.67
C GLU A 432 16.63 -2.08 10.09
N ILE A 433 16.32 -1.12 10.96
CA ILE A 433 15.98 0.24 10.53
C ILE A 433 17.30 1.00 10.35
N ILE A 434 17.62 1.36 9.11
CA ILE A 434 18.85 2.09 8.75
C ILE A 434 18.62 3.59 8.61
N GLU A 435 17.36 4.00 8.38
CA GLU A 435 16.98 5.41 8.34
C GLU A 435 15.60 5.61 8.98
N GLU A 436 15.48 6.67 9.77
CA GLU A 436 14.25 7.07 10.43
C GLU A 436 14.06 8.58 10.22
N ARG A 437 12.91 8.97 9.65
CA ARG A 437 12.49 10.38 9.55
C ARG A 437 11.07 10.52 10.06
N THR A 438 10.87 11.51 10.91
CA THR A 438 9.55 11.84 11.46
C THR A 438 9.16 13.24 11.00
N ILE A 439 7.95 13.37 10.47
CA ILE A 439 7.41 14.65 10.03
C ILE A 439 6.23 14.99 10.93
N GLY A 440 6.30 16.14 11.59
CA GLY A 440 5.25 16.62 12.48
C GLY A 440 3.97 16.99 11.70
N PRO A 441 2.76 16.65 12.20
CA PRO A 441 1.49 17.00 11.55
C PRO A 441 1.31 18.50 11.32
N GLN A 442 1.85 19.35 12.21
CA GLN A 442 1.73 20.81 12.12
C GLN A 442 2.39 21.38 10.84
N LEU A 443 3.58 20.88 10.49
CA LEU A 443 4.28 21.27 9.26
C LEU A 443 3.46 20.88 8.02
N GLY A 444 2.82 19.71 8.06
CA GLY A 444 1.95 19.24 6.99
C GLY A 444 0.73 20.13 6.77
N VAL A 445 0.01 20.48 7.85
CA VAL A 445 -1.16 21.38 7.79
C VAL A 445 -0.77 22.76 7.25
N GLU A 446 0.36 23.30 7.68
CA GLU A 446 0.86 24.58 7.17
C GLU A 446 1.20 24.51 5.68
N ASN A 447 1.90 23.45 5.26
CA ASN A 447 2.23 23.20 3.86
C ASN A 447 0.98 23.06 2.98
N ILE A 448 -0.07 22.36 3.45
CA ILE A 448 -1.36 22.27 2.76
C ILE A 448 -1.98 23.66 2.60
N LYS A 449 -2.00 24.47 3.68
CA LYS A 449 -2.59 25.81 3.66
C LYS A 449 -1.86 26.73 2.69
N GLN A 450 -0.52 26.75 2.74
CA GLN A 450 0.31 27.55 1.83
C GLN A 450 0.15 27.08 0.37
N GLY A 451 0.17 25.77 0.14
CA GLY A 451 -0.04 25.17 -1.18
C GLY A 451 -1.39 25.53 -1.79
N ARG A 452 -2.49 25.35 -1.03
CA ARG A 452 -3.83 25.74 -1.46
C ARG A 452 -3.92 27.23 -1.79
N ASN A 453 -3.36 28.08 -0.91
CA ASN A 453 -3.38 29.52 -1.12
C ASN A 453 -2.57 29.92 -2.36
N SER A 454 -1.40 29.30 -2.59
CA SER A 454 -0.57 29.53 -3.77
C SER A 454 -1.31 29.15 -5.06
N THR A 455 -1.94 27.97 -5.12
CA THR A 455 -2.75 27.56 -6.27
C THR A 455 -3.93 28.49 -6.50
N LEU A 456 -4.61 28.93 -5.43
CA LEU A 456 -5.76 29.84 -5.53
C LEU A 456 -5.37 31.23 -6.05
N TYR A 457 -4.30 31.82 -5.51
CA TYR A 457 -3.81 33.12 -5.95
C TYR A 457 -3.26 33.06 -7.39
N GLY A 458 -2.54 31.99 -7.74
CA GLY A 458 -2.10 31.74 -9.10
C GLY A 458 -3.27 31.62 -10.08
N PHE A 459 -4.29 30.83 -9.70
CA PHE A 459 -5.52 30.69 -10.48
C PHE A 459 -6.24 32.03 -10.68
N ALA A 460 -6.38 32.83 -9.62
CA ALA A 460 -7.04 34.13 -9.68
C ALA A 460 -6.26 35.11 -10.59
N ALA A 461 -4.94 35.22 -10.43
CA ALA A 461 -4.11 36.08 -11.25
C ALA A 461 -4.16 35.70 -12.74
N ILE A 462 -4.04 34.41 -13.03
CA ILE A 462 -4.18 33.86 -14.39
C ILE A 462 -5.58 34.16 -14.96
N SER A 463 -6.62 33.97 -14.15
CA SER A 463 -8.00 34.20 -14.59
C SER A 463 -8.26 35.67 -14.93
N ILE A 464 -7.80 36.59 -14.09
CA ILE A 464 -7.89 38.03 -14.33
C ILE A 464 -7.15 38.39 -15.62
N PHE A 465 -5.91 37.91 -15.79
CA PHE A 465 -5.13 38.17 -17.00
C PHE A 465 -5.85 37.68 -18.27
N MET A 466 -6.38 36.47 -18.25
CA MET A 466 -7.10 35.90 -19.39
C MET A 466 -8.36 36.70 -19.74
N ILE A 467 -9.15 37.08 -18.74
CA ILE A 467 -10.38 37.86 -18.96
C ILE A 467 -10.03 39.25 -19.48
N VAL A 468 -9.00 39.91 -18.96
CA VAL A 468 -8.58 41.24 -19.43
C VAL A 468 -8.04 41.18 -20.86
N TYR A 469 -7.20 40.20 -21.18
CA TYR A 469 -6.53 40.12 -22.47
C TYR A 469 -7.42 39.56 -23.59
N TYR A 470 -8.19 38.50 -23.31
CA TYR A 470 -9.05 37.81 -24.28
C TYR A 470 -10.54 38.13 -24.14
N MET A 471 -10.94 39.00 -23.21
CA MET A 471 -12.35 39.37 -22.97
C MET A 471 -13.23 38.12 -22.74
N LEU A 472 -14.28 37.94 -23.54
CA LEU A 472 -15.23 36.84 -23.39
C LEU A 472 -14.59 35.47 -23.67
N PHE A 473 -13.67 35.40 -24.64
CA PHE A 473 -12.89 34.17 -24.88
C PHE A 473 -12.00 33.84 -23.68
N GLY A 474 -11.52 34.87 -22.97
CA GLY A 474 -10.83 34.71 -21.69
C GLY A 474 -11.70 34.03 -20.64
N ALA A 475 -12.95 34.47 -20.50
CA ALA A 475 -13.91 33.84 -19.58
C ALA A 475 -14.18 32.36 -19.94
N PHE A 476 -14.26 32.02 -21.23
CA PHE A 476 -14.41 30.62 -21.66
C PHE A 476 -13.17 29.78 -21.34
N SER A 477 -11.97 30.33 -21.54
CA SER A 477 -10.72 29.69 -21.15
C SER A 477 -10.63 29.46 -19.64
N VAL A 478 -11.06 30.43 -18.82
CA VAL A 478 -11.10 30.30 -17.35
C VAL A 478 -12.11 29.23 -16.90
N LEU A 479 -13.27 29.14 -17.56
CA LEU A 479 -14.24 28.08 -17.28
C LEU A 479 -13.65 26.70 -17.60
N ALA A 480 -13.02 26.54 -18.78
CA ALA A 480 -12.30 25.31 -19.11
C ALA A 480 -11.20 25.00 -18.09
N LEU A 481 -10.41 25.99 -17.67
CA LEU A 481 -9.38 25.82 -16.66
C LEU A 481 -9.95 25.36 -15.30
N SER A 482 -11.11 25.90 -14.91
CA SER A 482 -11.82 25.49 -13.69
C SER A 482 -12.27 24.02 -13.76
N VAL A 483 -12.80 23.60 -14.90
CA VAL A 483 -13.20 22.21 -15.14
C VAL A 483 -11.99 21.29 -15.14
N ASN A 484 -10.85 21.72 -15.67
CA ASN A 484 -9.60 20.96 -15.60
C ASN A 484 -9.20 20.69 -14.15
N LEU A 485 -9.17 21.73 -13.30
CA LEU A 485 -8.80 21.58 -11.89
C LEU A 485 -9.77 20.66 -11.14
N LEU A 486 -11.08 20.80 -11.39
CA LEU A 486 -12.11 19.95 -10.81
C LEU A 486 -11.94 18.48 -11.23
N LEU A 487 -11.68 18.20 -12.51
CA LEU A 487 -11.44 16.83 -12.99
C LEU A 487 -10.13 16.25 -12.47
N LEU A 488 -9.08 17.06 -12.31
CA LEU A 488 -7.82 16.63 -11.74
C LEU A 488 -8.00 16.15 -10.30
N VAL A 489 -8.65 16.95 -9.46
CA VAL A 489 -8.93 16.60 -8.06
C VAL A 489 -9.85 15.38 -7.96
N ALA A 490 -10.87 15.30 -8.81
CA ALA A 490 -11.77 14.15 -8.86
C ALA A 490 -11.02 12.86 -9.24
N THR A 491 -10.11 12.92 -10.22
CA THR A 491 -9.38 11.74 -10.68
C THR A 491 -8.33 11.28 -9.66
N LEU A 492 -7.67 12.22 -8.98
CA LEU A 492 -6.78 11.90 -7.85
C LEU A 492 -7.55 11.21 -6.71
N SER A 493 -8.75 11.71 -6.40
CA SER A 493 -9.64 11.12 -5.39
C SER A 493 -10.11 9.73 -5.82
N LEU A 494 -10.50 9.54 -7.09
CA LEU A 494 -10.96 8.25 -7.60
C LEU A 494 -9.87 7.18 -7.55
N LEU A 495 -8.67 7.52 -8.03
CA LEU A 495 -7.54 6.59 -8.12
C LEU A 495 -6.85 6.35 -6.78
N GLN A 496 -7.28 7.05 -5.71
CA GLN A 496 -6.64 7.03 -4.40
C GLN A 496 -5.13 7.30 -4.49
N ALA A 497 -4.75 8.21 -5.37
CA ALA A 497 -3.37 8.59 -5.56
C ALA A 497 -2.92 9.48 -4.40
N THR A 498 -1.79 9.11 -3.77
CA THR A 498 -1.22 9.90 -2.66
C THR A 498 -0.72 11.25 -3.15
N LEU A 499 -1.34 12.33 -2.67
CA LEU A 499 -0.92 13.70 -2.87
C LEU A 499 0.22 14.06 -1.92
N THR A 500 1.36 14.49 -2.47
CA THR A 500 2.54 14.94 -1.70
C THR A 500 2.73 16.44 -1.85
N LEU A 501 3.69 17.02 -1.11
CA LEU A 501 4.02 18.44 -1.27
C LEU A 501 4.50 18.77 -2.71
N PRO A 502 5.41 17.99 -3.32
CA PRO A 502 5.69 18.10 -4.76
C PRO A 502 4.45 17.89 -5.63
N GLY A 503 3.53 16.99 -5.24
CA GLY A 503 2.24 16.82 -5.93
C GLY A 503 1.43 18.11 -5.98
N ILE A 504 1.37 18.90 -4.90
CA ILE A 504 0.70 20.22 -4.91
C ILE A 504 1.41 21.17 -5.89
N ALA A 505 2.75 21.17 -5.93
CA ALA A 505 3.50 21.95 -6.91
C ALA A 505 3.19 21.51 -8.35
N ALA A 506 2.99 20.21 -8.59
CA ALA A 506 2.54 19.69 -9.88
C ALA A 506 1.13 20.18 -10.25
N ILE A 507 0.21 20.35 -9.29
CA ILE A 507 -1.10 20.97 -9.57
C ILE A 507 -0.92 22.40 -10.08
N ALA A 508 -0.07 23.19 -9.42
CA ALA A 508 0.22 24.56 -9.84
C ALA A 508 0.89 24.61 -11.23
N LEU A 509 1.84 23.71 -11.50
CA LEU A 509 2.47 23.56 -12.82
C LEU A 509 1.46 23.15 -13.89
N ALA A 510 0.62 22.15 -13.60
CA ALA A 510 -0.44 21.67 -14.50
C ALA A 510 -1.43 22.79 -14.83
N LEU A 511 -1.73 23.67 -13.87
CA LEU A 511 -2.55 24.85 -14.11
C LEU A 511 -1.90 25.81 -15.12
N GLY A 512 -0.60 26.07 -14.96
CA GLY A 512 0.18 26.93 -15.87
C GLY A 512 0.33 26.35 -17.27
N MET A 513 0.45 25.03 -17.41
CA MET A 513 0.49 24.38 -18.73
C MET A 513 -0.92 24.28 -19.36
N ALA A 514 -1.96 24.09 -18.56
CA ALA A 514 -3.33 23.95 -19.06
C ALA A 514 -3.88 25.24 -19.68
N ILE A 515 -3.41 26.40 -19.23
CA ILE A 515 -3.76 27.68 -19.87
C ILE A 515 -3.07 27.84 -21.24
N ASP A 516 -1.87 27.31 -21.44
CA ASP A 516 -1.12 27.46 -22.70
C ASP A 516 -1.91 26.91 -23.89
N ALA A 517 -2.55 25.74 -23.72
CA ALA A 517 -3.46 25.18 -24.73
C ALA A 517 -4.62 26.13 -25.08
N ASN A 518 -5.20 26.81 -24.08
CA ASN A 518 -6.27 27.78 -24.30
C ASN A 518 -5.77 29.06 -24.97
N VAL A 519 -4.56 29.52 -24.64
CA VAL A 519 -3.89 30.67 -25.27
C VAL A 519 -3.65 30.37 -26.75
N LEU A 520 -3.10 29.19 -27.08
CA LEU A 520 -2.84 28.79 -28.46
C LEU A 520 -4.11 28.76 -29.30
N ILE A 521 -5.22 28.24 -28.77
CA ILE A 521 -6.52 28.24 -29.44
C ILE A 521 -6.96 29.67 -29.72
N ASN A 522 -6.91 30.55 -28.72
CA ASN A 522 -7.38 31.92 -28.87
C ASN A 522 -6.52 32.74 -29.85
N GLU A 523 -5.20 32.57 -29.84
CA GLU A 523 -4.31 33.22 -30.81
C GLU A 523 -4.53 32.68 -32.22
N ARG A 524 -4.71 31.36 -32.38
CA ARG A 524 -5.00 30.79 -33.69
C ARG A 524 -6.33 31.32 -34.25
N ILE A 525 -7.37 31.45 -33.42
CA ILE A 525 -8.63 32.08 -33.82
C ILE A 525 -8.39 33.55 -34.24
N ARG A 526 -7.56 34.31 -33.51
CA ARG A 526 -7.20 35.68 -33.89
C ARG A 526 -6.46 35.75 -35.23
N GLU A 527 -5.54 34.82 -35.47
CA GLU A 527 -4.81 34.72 -36.73
C GLU A 527 -5.77 34.47 -37.92
N GLU A 528 -6.71 33.55 -37.77
CA GLU A 528 -7.72 33.28 -38.80
C GLU A 528 -8.66 34.47 -39.05
N LEU A 529 -8.99 35.26 -38.01
CA LEU A 529 -9.74 36.52 -38.14
C LEU A 529 -8.94 37.62 -38.84
N ARG A 530 -7.63 37.71 -38.58
CA ARG A 530 -6.72 38.63 -39.29
C ARG A 530 -6.61 38.26 -40.77
N GLY A 531 -6.64 36.97 -41.08
CA GLY A 531 -6.74 36.43 -42.44
C GLY A 531 -8.08 36.69 -43.15
N GLY A 532 -9.01 37.45 -42.54
CA GLY A 532 -10.26 37.86 -43.16
C GLY A 532 -11.37 36.80 -43.16
N LYS A 533 -11.19 35.68 -42.46
CA LYS A 533 -12.21 34.61 -42.37
C LYS A 533 -13.39 35.07 -41.54
N SER A 534 -14.57 34.53 -41.85
CA SER A 534 -15.77 34.82 -41.07
C SER A 534 -15.64 34.31 -39.63
N PRO A 535 -16.24 34.97 -38.62
CA PRO A 535 -16.17 34.56 -37.22
C PRO A 535 -16.41 33.08 -36.94
N GLN A 536 -17.41 32.47 -37.60
CA GLN A 536 -17.71 31.05 -37.41
C GLN A 536 -16.64 30.13 -38.01
N LYS A 537 -16.09 30.51 -39.17
CA LYS A 537 -15.04 29.74 -39.86
C LYS A 537 -13.71 29.86 -39.14
N ALA A 538 -13.39 31.04 -38.62
CA ALA A 538 -12.21 31.27 -37.79
C ALA A 538 -12.20 30.43 -36.51
N ILE A 539 -13.36 30.24 -35.86
CA ILE A 539 -13.48 29.34 -34.70
C ILE A 539 -13.24 27.89 -35.12
N GLU A 540 -13.88 27.43 -36.20
CA GLU A 540 -13.75 26.04 -36.65
C GLU A 540 -12.32 25.68 -37.03
N GLU A 541 -11.68 26.51 -37.86
CA GLU A 541 -10.31 26.29 -38.31
C GLU A 541 -9.28 26.58 -37.21
N GLY A 542 -9.55 27.54 -36.32
CA GLY A 542 -8.70 27.83 -35.16
C GLY A 542 -8.56 26.61 -34.23
N PHE A 543 -9.67 25.98 -33.87
CA PHE A 543 -9.65 24.72 -33.09
C PHE A 543 -9.05 23.54 -33.88
N GLY A 544 -9.26 23.49 -35.20
CA GLY A 544 -8.71 22.44 -36.06
C GLY A 544 -7.19 22.48 -36.16
N HIS A 545 -6.63 23.66 -36.42
CA HIS A 545 -5.18 23.85 -36.54
C HIS A 545 -4.46 23.78 -35.20
N ALA A 546 -5.06 24.28 -34.11
CA ALA A 546 -4.43 24.25 -32.79
C ALA A 546 -4.33 22.82 -32.20
N TRP A 547 -5.17 21.88 -32.63
CA TRP A 547 -5.21 20.51 -32.08
C TRP A 547 -3.87 19.78 -32.16
N ALA A 548 -3.21 19.81 -33.33
CA ALA A 548 -1.97 19.07 -33.54
C ALA A 548 -0.85 19.58 -32.61
N THR A 549 -0.72 20.90 -32.49
CA THR A 549 0.29 21.53 -31.63
C THR A 549 0.02 21.31 -30.14
N ILE A 550 -1.25 21.37 -29.71
CA ILE A 550 -1.63 21.06 -28.32
C ILE A 550 -1.31 19.61 -27.98
N LEU A 551 -1.63 18.69 -28.88
CA LEU A 551 -1.36 17.28 -28.67
C LEU A 551 0.14 17.02 -28.58
N ASP A 552 0.95 17.59 -29.49
CA ASP A 552 2.41 17.41 -29.52
C ASP A 552 3.10 17.91 -28.23
N SER A 553 2.78 19.13 -27.79
CA SER A 553 3.31 19.72 -26.56
C SER A 553 2.95 18.90 -25.30
N ASN A 554 1.69 18.46 -25.21
CA ASN A 554 1.22 17.65 -24.09
C ASN A 554 1.76 16.22 -24.11
N VAL A 555 1.90 15.58 -25.27
CA VAL A 555 2.47 14.23 -25.38
C VAL A 555 3.95 14.24 -24.97
N THR A 556 4.70 15.26 -25.40
CA THR A 556 6.12 15.40 -25.01
C THR A 556 6.26 15.53 -23.49
N THR A 557 5.46 16.39 -22.86
CA THR A 557 5.48 16.55 -21.40
C THR A 557 4.91 15.34 -20.65
N PHE A 558 4.00 14.59 -21.26
CA PHE A 558 3.46 13.35 -20.71
C PHE A 558 4.50 12.22 -20.68
N ILE A 559 5.35 12.11 -21.72
CA ILE A 559 6.46 11.13 -21.76
C ILE A 559 7.43 11.37 -20.60
N VAL A 560 7.77 12.63 -20.32
CA VAL A 560 8.60 12.99 -19.16
C VAL A 560 7.92 12.58 -17.85
N GLY A 561 6.62 12.83 -17.73
CA GLY A 561 5.82 12.37 -16.58
C GLY A 561 5.86 10.85 -16.40
N LEU A 562 5.73 10.09 -17.49
CA LEU A 562 5.78 8.63 -17.44
C LEU A 562 7.16 8.10 -17.03
N ALA A 563 8.24 8.73 -17.51
CA ALA A 563 9.59 8.40 -17.07
C ALA A 563 9.76 8.64 -15.56
N LEU A 564 9.27 9.77 -15.04
CA LEU A 564 9.27 10.05 -13.60
C LEU A 564 8.39 9.07 -12.82
N LEU A 565 7.31 8.55 -13.39
CA LEU A 565 6.45 7.56 -12.74
C LEU A 565 7.12 6.18 -12.61
N ILE A 566 7.90 5.79 -13.62
CA ILE A 566 8.60 4.50 -13.68
C ILE A 566 9.87 4.52 -12.80
N PHE A 567 10.67 5.58 -12.90
CA PHE A 567 11.98 5.66 -12.26
C PHE A 567 11.98 6.51 -10.97
N GLY A 568 10.98 7.34 -10.75
CA GLY A 568 10.86 8.17 -9.56
C GLY A 568 10.47 7.34 -8.32
N SER A 569 10.92 7.80 -7.16
CA SER A 569 10.59 7.22 -5.86
C SER A 569 9.93 8.24 -4.94
N GLY A 570 9.10 7.75 -4.01
CA GLY A 570 8.47 8.55 -2.97
C GLY A 570 7.77 9.82 -3.50
N PRO A 571 8.17 11.03 -3.06
CA PRO A 571 7.51 12.28 -3.46
C PRO A 571 7.56 12.60 -4.97
N ILE A 572 8.63 12.20 -5.68
CA ILE A 572 8.78 12.44 -7.12
C ILE A 572 7.74 11.65 -7.92
N LYS A 573 7.43 10.43 -7.46
CA LYS A 573 6.38 9.61 -8.06
C LYS A 573 4.99 10.25 -7.86
N GLY A 574 4.75 10.85 -6.69
CA GLY A 574 3.53 11.63 -6.43
C GLY A 574 3.39 12.84 -7.36
N PHE A 575 4.48 13.59 -7.57
CA PHE A 575 4.53 14.67 -8.57
C PHE A 575 4.17 14.15 -9.97
N ALA A 576 4.76 13.03 -10.39
CA ALA A 576 4.56 12.45 -11.71
C ALA A 576 3.10 12.04 -11.97
N VAL A 577 2.43 11.42 -10.98
CA VAL A 577 1.01 11.04 -11.09
C VAL A 577 0.14 12.27 -11.33
N VAL A 578 0.32 13.32 -10.52
CA VAL A 578 -0.46 14.56 -10.66
C VAL A 578 -0.19 15.22 -12.01
N HIS A 579 1.06 15.26 -12.46
CA HIS A 579 1.46 15.84 -13.74
C HIS A 579 0.83 15.09 -14.92
N CYS A 580 0.92 13.75 -14.94
CA CYS A 580 0.30 12.92 -15.97
C CYS A 580 -1.22 13.09 -16.02
N LEU A 581 -1.89 13.05 -14.85
CA LEU A 581 -3.35 13.24 -14.78
C LEU A 581 -3.75 14.66 -15.19
N GLY A 582 -2.99 15.66 -14.78
CA GLY A 582 -3.22 17.07 -15.13
C GLY A 582 -3.13 17.33 -16.63
N ILE A 583 -2.20 16.68 -17.33
CA ILE A 583 -2.12 16.73 -18.80
C ILE A 583 -3.35 16.09 -19.43
N LEU A 584 -3.75 14.90 -18.98
CA LEU A 584 -4.92 14.20 -19.53
C LEU A 584 -6.21 14.99 -19.36
N THR A 585 -6.45 15.54 -18.16
CA THR A 585 -7.63 16.37 -17.89
C THR A 585 -7.56 17.71 -18.64
N SER A 586 -6.35 18.26 -18.85
CA SER A 586 -6.13 19.49 -19.60
C SER A 586 -6.48 19.35 -21.08
N ILE A 587 -6.05 18.29 -21.75
CA ILE A 587 -6.41 18.02 -23.16
C ILE A 587 -7.95 17.92 -23.29
N PHE A 588 -8.59 17.18 -22.38
CA PHE A 588 -10.05 17.07 -22.39
C PHE A 588 -10.72 18.44 -22.21
N SER A 589 -10.30 19.22 -21.22
CA SER A 589 -10.95 20.49 -20.92
C SER A 589 -10.69 21.56 -22.00
N SER A 590 -9.44 21.75 -22.41
CA SER A 590 -9.06 22.75 -23.42
C SER A 590 -9.69 22.49 -24.78
N VAL A 591 -9.95 21.23 -25.14
CA VAL A 591 -10.45 20.90 -26.49
C VAL A 591 -11.93 20.58 -26.52
N PHE A 592 -12.45 19.83 -25.55
CA PHE A 592 -13.88 19.50 -25.53
C PHE A 592 -14.70 20.58 -24.81
N VAL A 593 -14.30 20.96 -23.60
CA VAL A 593 -15.09 21.90 -22.79
C VAL A 593 -15.03 23.30 -23.38
N SER A 594 -13.82 23.82 -23.68
CA SER A 594 -13.66 25.15 -24.29
C SER A 594 -14.45 25.28 -25.60
N ARG A 595 -14.31 24.30 -26.52
CA ARG A 595 -15.06 24.29 -27.79
C ARG A 595 -16.56 24.16 -27.59
N GLY A 596 -17.00 23.38 -26.61
CA GLY A 596 -18.41 23.23 -26.24
C GLY A 596 -19.01 24.55 -25.76
N VAL A 597 -18.31 25.27 -24.89
CA VAL A 597 -18.76 26.57 -24.35
C VAL A 597 -18.80 27.63 -25.44
N VAL A 598 -17.75 27.73 -26.27
CA VAL A 598 -17.70 28.67 -27.41
C VAL A 598 -18.85 28.40 -28.37
N ASN A 599 -19.12 27.15 -28.72
CA ASN A 599 -20.22 26.78 -29.62
C ASN A 599 -21.60 26.98 -29.00
N LEU A 600 -21.74 26.83 -27.68
CA LEU A 600 -23.00 27.10 -27.00
C LEU A 600 -23.38 28.58 -27.09
N TRP A 601 -22.39 29.47 -26.94
CA TRP A 601 -22.59 30.91 -27.00
C TRP A 601 -22.70 31.44 -28.44
N TYR A 602 -21.72 31.13 -29.29
CA TYR A 602 -21.60 31.69 -30.64
C TYR A 602 -22.21 30.81 -31.75
N GLY A 603 -22.34 29.50 -31.54
CA GLY A 603 -22.83 28.57 -32.56
C GLY A 603 -24.31 28.74 -32.94
N ARG A 604 -25.10 29.44 -32.10
CA ARG A 604 -26.54 29.73 -32.34
C ARG A 604 -26.79 31.01 -33.14
N GLN A 605 -25.80 31.89 -33.32
CA GLN A 605 -25.99 33.19 -33.97
C GLN A 605 -25.66 33.14 -35.47
N LYS A 606 -26.68 33.28 -36.32
CA LYS A 606 -26.55 33.19 -37.80
C LYS A 606 -25.80 34.36 -38.45
N LYS A 607 -25.71 35.52 -37.81
CA LYS A 607 -25.05 36.75 -38.34
C LYS A 607 -24.07 37.33 -37.31
N LEU A 608 -23.00 36.59 -37.01
CA LEU A 608 -21.91 37.11 -36.16
C LEU A 608 -21.02 38.04 -36.97
N THR A 609 -21.03 39.32 -36.62
CA THR A 609 -20.20 40.37 -37.25
C THR A 609 -18.91 40.62 -36.49
N SER A 610 -18.84 40.34 -35.18
CA SER A 610 -17.64 40.52 -34.35
C SER A 610 -17.49 39.41 -33.30
N LEU A 611 -16.25 39.15 -32.90
CA LEU A 611 -15.90 38.27 -31.78
C LEU A 611 -15.19 39.08 -30.70
N SER A 612 -15.62 38.93 -29.45
CA SER A 612 -14.97 39.55 -28.30
C SER A 612 -13.72 38.77 -27.86
N ILE A 613 -12.63 38.87 -28.64
CA ILE A 613 -11.36 38.14 -28.44
C ILE A 613 -10.14 39.08 -28.29
N GLY A 614 -10.34 40.32 -27.85
CA GLY A 614 -9.29 41.35 -27.72
C GLY A 614 -9.01 42.11 -29.03
N GLN A 615 -7.91 42.87 -29.09
CA GLN A 615 -7.57 43.70 -30.25
C GLN A 615 -7.09 42.85 -31.43
N ILE A 616 -7.80 42.92 -32.56
CA ILE A 616 -7.42 42.29 -33.82
C ILE A 616 -6.68 43.34 -34.66
N TRP A 617 -5.35 43.35 -34.57
CA TRP A 617 -4.53 44.20 -35.44
C TRP A 617 -4.61 43.71 -36.89
N LYS A 618 -4.95 44.61 -37.82
CA LYS A 618 -4.87 44.38 -39.27
C LYS A 618 -3.79 45.30 -39.84
N PRO A 619 -2.80 44.82 -40.59
CA PRO A 619 -1.89 45.70 -41.31
C PRO A 619 -2.70 46.51 -42.33
N THR A 620 -2.66 47.84 -42.23
CA THR A 620 -3.09 48.75 -43.31
C THR A 620 -2.18 48.50 -44.51
N GLY A 621 -2.74 47.96 -45.59
CA GLY A 621 -1.99 47.67 -46.82
C GLY A 621 -1.59 48.93 -47.56
N ASP A 622 -0.36 48.93 -48.07
CA ASP A 622 0.15 49.87 -49.07
C ASP A 622 -0.75 49.85 -50.31
N THR A 623 -1.43 50.97 -50.57
CA THR A 623 -2.05 51.24 -51.86
C THR A 623 -0.94 51.61 -52.85
N VAL A 624 -0.48 50.64 -53.63
CA VAL A 624 0.32 50.90 -54.83
C VAL A 624 -0.66 51.35 -55.93
N ASP A 625 -0.70 52.66 -56.17
CA ASP A 625 -1.39 53.27 -57.32
C ASP A 625 -0.79 52.71 -58.62
N THR A 626 -1.60 51.98 -59.38
CA THR A 626 -1.26 51.54 -60.75
C THR A 626 -2.40 51.94 -61.69
N THR A 627 -2.60 53.24 -61.83
CA THR A 627 -3.39 53.82 -62.94
C THR A 627 -2.82 55.18 -63.31
N ASP A 628 -1.71 55.21 -64.06
CA ASP A 628 -1.45 56.31 -65.01
C ASP A 628 -0.28 56.01 -65.97
N VAL A 629 -0.50 55.12 -66.94
CA VAL A 629 0.18 55.19 -68.25
C VAL A 629 -0.77 54.64 -69.31
N THR A 630 -1.57 55.51 -69.93
CA THR A 630 -1.91 55.49 -71.37
C THR A 630 -3.00 56.54 -71.66
N LYS A 631 -2.57 57.79 -71.87
CA LYS A 631 -3.23 58.79 -72.74
C LYS A 631 -2.34 60.02 -72.89
N GLN A 632 -1.54 60.08 -73.95
CA GLN A 632 -1.35 61.28 -74.78
C GLN A 632 -0.52 60.92 -76.02
N SER A 633 -1.14 61.18 -77.18
CA SER A 633 -0.63 61.46 -78.54
C SER A 633 0.74 60.96 -78.97
#